data_AF-A0A940I3B5-F1
#
_entry.id   AF-A0A940I3B5-F1
#
_cell.length_a   1.000
_cell.length_b   1.000
_cell.length_c   1.000
_cell.angle_alpha   90.00
_cell.angle_beta   90.00
_cell.angle_gamma   90.00
#
_symmetry.space_group_name_H-M   'P 1'
#
loop_
_entity.id
_entity.type
_entity.pdbx_description
1 polymer ?
#
loop_
_entity_poly.entity_id
_entity_poly.type
_entity_poly.pdbx_seq_one_letter_code
_entity_poly.pdbx_strand_id
1 'polypeptide(L)'
;MIVIKRKPLEEILSYIEEHDKILVLGCQECPYGCATSGGDAVKRLAEEIKNKMRDLGKSIEILEKTLIRLCELRYVKGINDLIKEVKAVVTLSCGVGVNLIADIYSEIEVYPGMNTLFLGAELREGICIEKCRACGDCIVGYTAGLCPITRCPKNMLNGPCGGSKNGVCEVRKGLPCVWYQIIKRLKKRGKLEKLMEIWEAKDWRSLYGEGIRELREGLRVGNKN
;
A
#
# COMPACT_ATOMS: atom_id res chain seq x y z
N MET A 1 -6.73 -1.96 -0.53
CA MET A 1 -6.18 -0.96 0.41
C MET A 1 -4.68 -1.16 0.50
N ILE A 2 -3.89 -0.08 0.51
CA ILE A 2 -2.44 -0.16 0.75
C ILE A 2 -2.25 0.10 2.23
N VAL A 3 -1.78 -0.90 2.96
CA VAL A 3 -1.51 -0.77 4.40
C VAL A 3 -0.19 -0.04 4.57
N ILE A 4 -0.23 1.06 5.32
CA ILE A 4 0.94 1.85 5.67
C ILE A 4 1.06 1.96 7.18
N LYS A 5 2.29 2.17 7.67
CA LYS A 5 2.58 2.39 9.08
C LYS A 5 3.43 3.63 9.24
N ARG A 6 3.06 4.50 10.17
CA ARG A 6 3.82 5.73 10.47
C ARG A 6 5.28 5.39 10.82
N LYS A 7 6.20 6.16 10.25
CA LYS A 7 7.61 6.14 10.67
C LYS A 7 7.75 6.73 12.08
N PRO A 8 8.77 6.34 12.86
CA PRO A 8 9.13 7.04 14.10
C PRO A 8 9.24 8.55 13.87
N LEU A 9 8.81 9.34 14.86
CA LEU A 9 8.83 10.80 14.73
C LEU A 9 10.28 11.31 14.55
N GLU A 10 11.23 10.68 15.21
CA GLU A 10 12.65 11.01 15.15
C GLU A 10 13.22 10.81 13.74
N GLU A 11 12.79 9.76 13.03
CA GLU A 11 13.17 9.54 11.64
C GLU A 11 12.61 10.64 10.73
N ILE A 12 11.34 11.02 10.94
CA ILE A 12 10.71 12.13 10.18
C ILE A 12 11.44 13.45 10.44
N LEU A 13 11.78 13.74 11.70
CA LEU A 13 12.50 14.96 12.09
C LEU A 13 13.89 15.03 11.46
N SER A 14 14.59 13.91 11.36
CA SER A 14 15.90 13.86 10.70
C SER A 14 15.86 14.25 9.22
N TYR A 15 14.72 14.05 8.55
CA TYR A 15 14.55 14.48 7.15
C TYR A 15 14.35 15.99 7.00
N ILE A 16 13.84 16.66 8.04
CA ILE A 16 13.39 18.06 7.94
C ILE A 16 14.19 19.02 8.80
N GLU A 17 15.32 18.57 9.35
CA GLU A 17 16.09 19.35 10.32
C GLU A 17 16.70 20.64 9.76
N GLU A 18 16.90 20.68 8.43
CA GLU A 18 17.45 21.82 7.68
C GLU A 18 16.36 22.71 7.07
N HIS A 19 15.07 22.47 7.38
CA HIS A 19 13.95 23.23 6.82
C HIS A 19 13.19 24.04 7.87
N ASP A 20 13.05 25.33 7.60
CA ASP A 20 12.26 26.24 8.42
C ASP A 20 10.78 26.28 8.05
N LYS A 21 10.43 25.81 6.84
CA LYS A 21 9.05 25.74 6.34
C LYS A 21 8.81 24.49 5.48
N ILE A 22 7.82 23.70 5.86
CA ILE A 22 7.46 22.44 5.18
C ILE A 22 5.96 22.33 4.90
N LEU A 23 5.60 21.42 4.00
CA LEU A 23 4.22 20.97 3.79
C LEU A 23 4.04 19.55 4.34
N VAL A 24 3.08 19.36 5.24
CA VAL A 24 2.61 18.02 5.61
C VAL A 24 1.40 17.67 4.74
N LEU A 25 1.55 16.63 3.92
CA LEU A 25 0.59 16.28 2.87
C LEU A 25 -0.03 14.89 3.08
N GLY A 26 -1.33 14.81 3.27
CA GLY A 26 -2.07 13.57 3.48
C GLY A 26 -2.74 13.01 2.22
N CYS A 27 -2.82 11.67 2.13
CA CYS A 27 -3.69 10.95 1.19
C CYS A 27 -4.96 10.45 1.91
N GLN A 28 -6.14 10.68 1.34
CA GLN A 28 -7.43 10.44 2.02
C GLN A 28 -8.05 9.07 1.77
N GLU A 29 -7.58 8.29 0.80
CA GLU A 29 -8.31 7.10 0.36
C GLU A 29 -7.64 5.78 0.75
N CYS A 30 -6.73 5.28 -0.10
CA CYS A 30 -6.13 3.94 0.06
C CYS A 30 -5.45 3.65 1.41
N PRO A 31 -4.87 4.61 2.14
CA PRO A 31 -4.29 4.35 3.46
C PRO A 31 -5.22 4.71 4.64
N TYR A 32 -6.38 5.32 4.38
CA TYR A 32 -7.28 5.83 5.43
C TYR A 32 -7.92 4.71 6.25
N GLY A 33 -8.21 3.57 5.64
CA GLY A 33 -8.87 2.42 6.29
C GLY A 33 -8.04 1.66 7.33
N CYS A 34 -6.90 2.16 7.79
CA CYS A 34 -6.26 1.70 9.05
C CYS A 34 -6.06 2.87 10.04
N ALA A 35 -6.76 3.99 9.85
CA ALA A 35 -6.61 5.24 10.60
C ALA A 35 -5.18 5.83 10.60
N THR A 36 -4.40 5.53 9.56
CA THR A 36 -2.99 5.93 9.46
C THR A 36 -2.74 7.14 8.54
N SER A 37 -3.76 7.62 7.82
CA SER A 37 -3.65 8.82 6.96
C SER A 37 -4.91 9.70 7.05
N GLY A 38 -5.00 10.73 6.21
CA GLY A 38 -6.11 11.69 6.20
C GLY A 38 -5.84 12.94 7.05
N GLY A 39 -6.83 13.85 7.08
CA GLY A 39 -6.67 15.19 7.67
C GLY A 39 -6.29 15.18 9.14
N ASP A 40 -6.88 14.28 9.94
CA ASP A 40 -6.57 14.20 11.37
C ASP A 40 -5.15 13.68 11.61
N ALA A 41 -4.67 12.76 10.78
CA ALA A 41 -3.29 12.28 10.84
C ALA A 41 -2.29 13.38 10.45
N VAL A 42 -2.63 14.21 9.45
CA VAL A 42 -1.82 15.38 9.03
C VAL A 42 -1.70 16.38 10.18
N LYS A 43 -2.81 16.80 10.75
CA LYS A 43 -2.85 17.75 11.89
C LYS A 43 -2.04 17.24 13.07
N ARG A 44 -2.27 15.99 13.46
CA ARG A 44 -1.56 15.35 14.57
C ARG A 44 -0.05 15.32 14.33
N LEU A 45 0.40 14.93 13.13
CA LEU A 45 1.83 14.95 12.81
C LEU A 45 2.41 16.37 12.85
N ALA A 46 1.70 17.35 12.27
CA ALA A 46 2.15 18.73 12.27
C ALA A 46 2.29 19.29 13.70
N GLU A 47 1.34 19.01 14.59
CA GLU A 47 1.42 19.38 16.01
C GLU A 47 2.58 18.70 16.73
N GLU A 48 2.79 17.40 16.52
CA GLU A 48 3.91 16.67 17.11
C GLU A 48 5.28 17.22 16.65
N ILE A 49 5.42 17.53 15.35
CA ILE A 49 6.64 18.16 14.83
C ILE A 49 6.85 19.54 15.46
N LYS A 50 5.81 20.40 15.48
CA LYS A 50 5.89 21.74 16.09
C LYS A 50 6.31 21.69 17.55
N ASN A 51 5.69 20.80 18.33
CA ASN A 51 6.01 20.62 19.74
C ASN A 51 7.47 20.18 19.93
N LYS A 52 7.91 19.18 19.16
CA LYS A 52 9.28 18.66 19.28
C LYS A 52 10.34 19.67 18.85
N MET A 53 10.09 20.45 17.79
CA MET A 53 10.99 21.52 17.36
C MET A 53 11.09 22.62 18.42
N ARG A 54 9.97 23.00 19.04
CA ARG A 54 9.96 23.97 20.15
C ARG A 54 10.78 23.48 21.35
N ASP A 55 10.66 22.20 21.71
CA ASP A 55 11.46 21.61 22.80
C ASP A 55 12.97 21.62 22.50
N LEU A 56 13.34 21.63 21.22
CA LEU A 56 14.72 21.78 20.74
C LEU A 56 15.16 23.24 20.55
N GLY A 57 14.32 24.22 20.93
CA GLY A 57 14.59 25.64 20.74
C GLY A 57 14.56 26.11 19.28
N LYS A 58 13.98 25.30 18.38
CA LYS A 58 13.81 25.63 16.96
C LYS A 58 12.35 25.99 16.66
N SER A 59 12.12 26.78 15.62
CA SER A 59 10.79 27.05 15.08
C SER A 59 10.67 26.48 13.67
N ILE A 60 9.48 25.98 13.32
CA ILE A 60 9.17 25.51 11.96
C ILE A 60 7.76 25.94 11.58
N GLU A 61 7.60 26.49 10.38
CA GLU A 61 6.31 26.75 9.77
C GLU A 61 5.83 25.48 9.05
N ILE A 62 4.58 25.09 9.28
CA ILE A 62 4.01 23.88 8.65
C ILE A 62 2.71 24.26 7.96
N LEU A 63 2.71 24.10 6.64
CA LEU A 63 1.50 24.08 5.83
C LEU A 63 0.89 22.68 5.87
N GLU A 64 -0.44 22.60 5.85
CA GLU A 64 -1.17 21.34 5.94
C GLU A 64 -2.11 21.19 4.77
N LYS A 65 -2.09 20.03 4.11
CA LYS A 65 -3.04 19.71 3.04
C LYS A 65 -3.37 18.24 3.04
N THR A 66 -4.59 17.90 2.63
CA THR A 66 -4.98 16.53 2.33
C THR A 66 -5.61 16.51 0.94
N LEU A 67 -5.21 15.52 0.14
CA LEU A 67 -5.77 15.26 -1.18
C LEU A 67 -6.45 13.90 -1.22
N ILE A 68 -7.40 13.74 -2.14
CA ILE A 68 -8.15 12.49 -2.32
C ILE A 68 -7.20 11.33 -2.63
N ARG A 69 -6.32 11.52 -3.62
CA ARG A 69 -5.27 10.56 -4.01
C ARG A 69 -3.97 11.29 -4.32
N LEU A 70 -2.85 10.72 -3.88
CA LEU A 70 -1.50 11.23 -4.20
C LEU A 70 -0.79 10.40 -5.28
N CYS A 71 -1.39 9.29 -5.71
CA CYS A 71 -0.92 8.47 -6.84
C CYS A 71 -1.60 8.85 -8.16
N GLU A 72 -2.17 10.06 -8.25
CA GLU A 72 -2.90 10.54 -9.41
C GLU A 72 -2.54 11.99 -9.74
N LEU A 73 -2.00 12.19 -10.94
CA LEU A 73 -1.47 13.47 -11.40
C LEU A 73 -2.49 14.62 -11.28
N ARG A 74 -3.77 14.35 -11.59
CA ARG A 74 -4.86 15.35 -11.53
C ARG A 74 -5.00 15.94 -10.13
N TYR A 75 -4.91 15.12 -9.10
CA TYR A 75 -5.06 15.57 -7.71
C TYR A 75 -3.78 16.22 -7.21
N VAL A 76 -2.61 15.64 -7.52
CA VAL A 76 -1.31 16.16 -7.08
C VAL A 76 -1.10 17.59 -7.57
N LYS A 77 -1.49 17.93 -8.82
CA LYS A 77 -1.42 19.31 -9.32
C LYS A 77 -2.18 20.35 -8.49
N GLY A 78 -3.09 19.93 -7.61
CA GLY A 78 -3.82 20.80 -6.69
C GLY A 78 -2.97 21.42 -5.58
N ILE A 79 -1.68 21.11 -5.47
CA ILE A 79 -0.75 21.71 -4.50
C ILE A 79 0.24 22.69 -5.12
N ASN A 80 0.10 23.04 -6.41
CA ASN A 80 1.05 23.89 -7.13
C ASN A 80 1.38 25.20 -6.43
N ASP A 81 0.41 25.84 -5.78
CA ASP A 81 0.65 27.11 -5.09
C ASP A 81 1.36 26.91 -3.76
N LEU A 82 0.98 25.88 -2.99
CA LEU A 82 1.60 25.54 -1.71
C LEU A 82 3.06 25.10 -1.89
N ILE A 83 3.36 24.36 -2.96
CA ILE A 83 4.70 23.85 -3.22
C ILE A 83 5.71 24.97 -3.49
N LYS A 84 5.28 26.11 -4.06
CA LYS A 84 6.15 27.26 -4.29
C LYS A 84 6.64 27.90 -2.99
N GLU A 85 5.94 27.66 -1.88
CA GLU A 85 6.23 28.26 -0.58
C GLU A 85 7.15 27.42 0.31
N VAL A 86 7.46 26.18 -0.09
CA VAL A 86 8.20 25.23 0.76
C VAL A 86 9.40 24.67 0.00
N LYS A 87 10.37 24.11 0.74
CA LYS A 87 11.48 23.33 0.15
C LYS A 87 11.41 21.84 0.45
N ALA A 88 10.53 21.45 1.38
CA ALA A 88 10.27 20.05 1.66
C ALA A 88 8.80 19.74 1.94
N VAL A 89 8.44 18.50 1.61
CA VAL A 89 7.12 17.91 1.83
C VAL A 89 7.26 16.61 2.60
N VAL A 90 6.57 16.48 3.74
CA VAL A 90 6.42 15.20 4.44
C VAL A 90 5.05 14.61 4.08
N THR A 91 5.05 13.44 3.42
CA THR A 91 3.80 12.84 2.95
C THR A 91 3.30 11.73 3.86
N LEU A 92 2.00 11.76 4.20
CA LEU A 92 1.29 10.66 4.84
C LEU A 92 0.59 9.82 3.78
N SER A 93 1.40 9.09 3.02
CA SER A 93 1.00 8.32 1.86
C SER A 93 1.80 7.04 1.70
N CYS A 94 1.44 6.19 0.73
CA CYS A 94 2.30 5.07 0.34
C CYS A 94 3.43 5.55 -0.58
N GLY A 95 4.41 4.68 -0.84
CA GLY A 95 5.58 5.02 -1.67
C GLY A 95 5.22 5.52 -3.07
N VAL A 96 4.09 5.08 -3.65
CA VAL A 96 3.61 5.59 -4.95
C VAL A 96 3.34 7.09 -4.90
N GLY A 97 2.73 7.58 -3.81
CA GLY A 97 2.43 9.00 -3.65
C GLY A 97 3.71 9.83 -3.50
N VAL A 98 4.65 9.36 -2.69
CA VAL A 98 5.97 9.97 -2.52
C VAL A 98 6.67 10.12 -3.87
N ASN A 99 6.79 9.03 -4.63
CA ASN A 99 7.51 9.03 -5.90
C ASN A 99 6.84 9.91 -6.95
N LEU A 100 5.51 9.84 -7.10
CA LEU A 100 4.83 10.68 -8.08
C LEU A 100 5.00 12.19 -7.79
N ILE A 101 4.98 12.59 -6.52
CA ILE A 101 5.22 13.99 -6.15
C ILE A 101 6.66 14.38 -6.49
N ALA A 102 7.64 13.52 -6.16
CA ALA A 102 9.05 13.76 -6.48
C ALA A 102 9.30 13.84 -8.00
N ASP A 103 8.62 13.01 -8.79
CA ASP A 103 8.69 13.03 -10.26
C ASP A 103 8.17 14.36 -10.85
N ILE A 104 7.14 14.95 -10.24
CA ILE A 104 6.51 16.19 -10.73
C ILE A 104 7.26 17.44 -10.24
N TYR A 105 7.78 17.41 -9.02
CA TYR A 105 8.38 18.56 -8.33
C TYR A 105 9.84 18.27 -7.94
N SER A 106 10.71 18.10 -8.94
CA SER A 106 12.11 17.70 -8.77
C SER A 106 12.97 18.66 -7.93
N GLU A 107 12.55 19.92 -7.81
CA GLU A 107 13.26 20.96 -7.05
C GLU A 107 12.91 20.98 -5.55
N ILE A 108 12.03 20.07 -5.11
CA ILE A 108 11.50 19.99 -3.75
C ILE A 108 11.84 18.63 -3.16
N GLU A 109 12.26 18.62 -1.90
CA GLU A 109 12.55 17.37 -1.21
C GLU A 109 11.26 16.72 -0.71
N VAL A 110 11.02 15.47 -1.12
CA VAL A 110 9.77 14.75 -0.80
C VAL A 110 10.08 13.58 0.10
N TYR A 111 9.67 13.70 1.36
CA TYR A 111 9.97 12.74 2.40
C TYR A 111 8.77 11.84 2.73
N PRO A 112 8.99 10.53 2.92
CA PRO A 112 7.95 9.64 3.42
C PRO A 112 7.75 9.85 4.93
N GLY A 113 6.52 10.12 5.36
CA GLY A 113 6.11 10.01 6.78
C GLY A 113 5.68 8.60 7.19
N MET A 114 5.65 7.67 6.23
CA MET A 114 5.00 6.37 6.33
C MET A 114 5.82 5.29 5.63
N ASN A 115 5.84 4.09 6.20
CA ASN A 115 6.32 2.87 5.57
C ASN A 115 5.17 2.18 4.83
N THR A 116 5.37 1.83 3.55
CA THR A 116 4.42 0.98 2.81
C THR A 116 4.64 -0.47 3.20
N LEU A 117 3.59 -1.14 3.67
CA LEU A 117 3.71 -2.51 4.18
C LEU A 117 3.23 -3.54 3.16
N PHE A 118 1.93 -3.56 2.85
CA PHE A 118 1.34 -4.60 2.00
C PHE A 118 -0.05 -4.23 1.48
N LEU A 119 -0.55 -4.99 0.49
CA LEU A 119 -1.92 -4.86 -0.01
C LEU A 119 -2.87 -5.69 0.84
N GLY A 120 -3.73 -4.99 1.59
CA GLY A 120 -4.56 -5.61 2.61
C GLY A 120 -6.01 -5.17 2.58
N ALA A 121 -6.71 -5.64 3.60
CA ALA A 121 -8.04 -5.19 3.99
C ALA A 121 -8.09 -5.09 5.51
N GLU A 122 -8.79 -4.08 6.02
CA GLU A 122 -9.15 -4.00 7.43
C GLU A 122 -10.28 -4.99 7.70
N LEU A 123 -10.10 -5.85 8.70
CA LEU A 123 -11.15 -6.78 9.13
C LEU A 123 -12.00 -6.20 10.26
N ARG A 124 -11.36 -5.40 11.12
CA ARG A 124 -11.89 -4.66 12.26
C ARG A 124 -10.94 -3.50 12.50
N GLU A 125 -11.41 -2.48 13.22
CA GLU A 125 -10.64 -1.30 13.56
C GLU A 125 -9.21 -1.65 14.04
N GLY A 126 -8.21 -1.16 13.31
CA GLY A 126 -6.79 -1.37 13.62
C GLY A 126 -6.23 -2.76 13.28
N ILE A 127 -7.04 -3.67 12.71
CA ILE A 127 -6.62 -5.02 12.32
C ILE A 127 -6.63 -5.14 10.80
N CYS A 128 -5.48 -4.84 10.21
CA CYS A 128 -5.24 -4.92 8.77
C CYS A 128 -4.52 -6.23 8.41
N ILE A 129 -5.08 -7.01 7.47
CA ILE A 129 -4.52 -8.31 7.04
C ILE A 129 -4.22 -8.28 5.55
N GLU A 130 -3.07 -8.81 5.18
CA GLU A 130 -2.66 -8.96 3.78
C GLU A 130 -3.63 -9.84 2.99
N LYS A 131 -3.97 -9.40 1.78
CA LYS A 131 -4.90 -10.11 0.87
C LYS A 131 -4.33 -10.36 -0.52
N CYS A 132 -3.31 -9.59 -0.94
CA CYS A 132 -2.75 -9.67 -2.29
C CYS A 132 -1.23 -9.40 -2.27
N ARG A 133 -0.49 -10.06 -3.17
CA ARG A 133 0.94 -9.80 -3.42
C ARG A 133 1.22 -8.92 -4.65
N ALA A 134 0.19 -8.55 -5.40
CA ALA A 134 0.33 -7.85 -6.70
C ALA A 134 1.30 -8.52 -7.68
N CYS A 135 1.22 -9.86 -7.78
CA CYS A 135 2.07 -10.68 -8.64
C CYS A 135 1.73 -10.63 -10.14
N GLY A 136 0.82 -9.75 -10.59
CA GLY A 136 0.49 -9.58 -12.02
C GLY A 136 -0.36 -10.70 -12.66
N ASP A 137 -0.27 -11.95 -12.17
CA ASP A 137 -1.02 -13.10 -12.70
C ASP A 137 -1.98 -13.66 -11.64
N CYS A 138 -3.28 -13.41 -11.78
CA CYS A 138 -4.27 -13.65 -10.74
C CYS A 138 -5.00 -15.00 -10.88
N ILE A 139 -4.86 -15.87 -9.88
CA ILE A 139 -5.46 -17.23 -9.85
C ILE A 139 -6.72 -17.35 -9.00
N VAL A 140 -7.15 -16.26 -8.36
CA VAL A 140 -8.19 -16.33 -7.31
C VAL A 140 -9.54 -16.82 -7.84
N GLY A 141 -9.78 -16.71 -9.16
CA GLY A 141 -10.95 -17.27 -9.83
C GLY A 141 -11.06 -18.80 -9.74
N TYR A 142 -9.91 -19.49 -9.69
CA TYR A 142 -9.82 -20.95 -9.62
C TYR A 142 -9.79 -21.43 -8.15
N THR A 143 -9.27 -20.60 -7.25
CA THR A 143 -9.11 -20.93 -5.84
C THR A 143 -10.23 -20.37 -4.95
N ALA A 144 -11.47 -20.40 -5.44
CA ALA A 144 -12.66 -19.98 -4.70
C ALA A 144 -12.58 -18.58 -4.03
N GLY A 145 -11.89 -17.64 -4.68
CA GLY A 145 -11.70 -16.26 -4.20
C GLY A 145 -10.68 -16.14 -3.06
N LEU A 146 -9.82 -17.14 -2.85
CA LEU A 146 -8.78 -17.12 -1.82
C LEU A 146 -7.41 -17.21 -2.48
N CYS A 147 -6.59 -16.17 -2.35
CA CYS A 147 -5.23 -16.18 -2.89
C CYS A 147 -4.34 -17.17 -2.11
N PRO A 148 -3.87 -18.28 -2.70
CA PRO A 148 -2.97 -19.20 -2.02
C PRO A 148 -1.54 -18.65 -1.97
N ILE A 149 -1.15 -17.76 -2.89
CA ILE A 149 0.16 -17.08 -2.86
C ILE A 149 0.29 -16.19 -1.61
N THR A 150 -0.74 -15.40 -1.30
CA THR A 150 -0.69 -14.52 -0.12
C THR A 150 -0.89 -15.28 1.19
N ARG A 151 -1.80 -16.26 1.20
CA ARG A 151 -2.31 -16.86 2.45
C ARG A 151 -1.67 -18.19 2.83
N CYS A 152 -0.88 -18.80 1.95
CA CYS A 152 -0.09 -19.98 2.26
C CYS A 152 1.35 -19.54 2.57
N PRO A 153 1.92 -19.90 3.73
CA PRO A 153 3.33 -19.60 4.04
C PRO A 153 4.32 -20.20 3.04
N LYS A 154 3.90 -21.24 2.30
CA LYS A 154 4.70 -21.94 1.30
C LYS A 154 4.42 -21.46 -0.13
N ASN A 155 3.56 -20.46 -0.30
CA ASN A 155 3.16 -19.91 -1.61
C ASN A 155 2.69 -20.99 -2.63
N MET A 156 2.12 -22.10 -2.14
CA MET A 156 1.75 -23.25 -2.96
C MET A 156 0.67 -22.90 -3.98
N LEU A 157 0.94 -23.19 -5.25
CA LEU A 157 0.07 -22.86 -6.37
C LEU A 157 -0.98 -23.93 -6.69
N ASN A 158 -0.57 -25.21 -6.69
CA ASN A 158 -1.38 -26.34 -7.15
C ASN A 158 -1.74 -27.31 -6.01
N GLY A 159 -2.46 -26.80 -5.01
CA GLY A 159 -3.10 -27.66 -4.02
C GLY A 159 -2.43 -27.73 -2.64
N PRO A 160 -3.03 -28.50 -1.73
CA PRO A 160 -2.55 -28.66 -0.36
C PRO A 160 -1.23 -29.42 -0.32
N CYS A 161 -0.30 -28.94 0.51
CA CYS A 161 0.99 -29.61 0.75
C CYS A 161 0.94 -30.80 1.74
N GLY A 162 -0.24 -31.26 2.16
CA GLY A 162 -0.40 -32.27 3.22
C GLY A 162 -0.16 -31.78 4.66
N GLY A 163 0.56 -30.68 4.84
CA GLY A 163 0.91 -30.11 6.15
C GLY A 163 -0.20 -29.37 6.91
N SER A 164 -1.44 -29.85 6.85
CA SER A 164 -2.57 -29.28 7.59
C SER A 164 -3.30 -30.32 8.41
N LYS A 165 -3.58 -30.00 9.67
CA LYS A 165 -4.37 -30.84 10.59
C LYS A 165 -5.59 -30.05 11.05
N ASN A 166 -6.78 -30.64 10.91
CA ASN A 166 -8.06 -30.01 11.29
C ASN A 166 -8.26 -28.59 10.75
N GLY A 167 -7.78 -28.32 9.52
CA GLY A 167 -7.88 -27.01 8.87
C GLY A 167 -6.87 -25.95 9.35
N VAL A 168 -5.94 -26.31 10.23
CA VAL A 168 -4.84 -25.45 10.70
C VAL A 168 -3.56 -25.82 9.96
N CYS A 169 -2.76 -24.82 9.58
CA CYS A 169 -1.46 -25.00 8.94
C CYS A 169 -0.38 -25.37 9.98
N GLU A 170 0.50 -26.30 9.64
CA GLU A 170 1.60 -26.73 10.53
C GLU A 170 2.61 -25.64 10.85
N VAL A 171 2.77 -24.64 9.98
CA VAL A 171 3.80 -23.60 10.11
C VAL A 171 3.61 -22.77 11.37
N ARG A 172 2.38 -22.58 11.83
CA ARG A 172 2.10 -21.86 13.08
C ARG A 172 0.75 -22.24 13.67
N LYS A 173 0.71 -22.42 14.99
CA LYS A 173 -0.53 -22.62 15.75
C LYS A 173 -1.56 -21.52 15.43
N GLY A 174 -2.82 -21.93 15.21
CA GLY A 174 -3.93 -21.02 14.94
C GLY A 174 -3.96 -20.42 13.52
N LEU A 175 -2.97 -20.67 12.66
CA LEU A 175 -2.98 -20.19 11.28
C LEU A 175 -3.96 -21.02 10.42
N PRO A 176 -5.05 -20.46 9.89
CA PRO A 176 -5.96 -21.22 9.04
C PRO A 176 -5.30 -21.63 7.73
N CYS A 177 -5.41 -22.90 7.36
CA CYS A 177 -4.89 -23.39 6.08
C CYS A 177 -5.77 -22.91 4.93
N VAL A 178 -5.22 -22.09 4.03
CA VAL A 178 -5.95 -21.57 2.87
C VAL A 178 -6.46 -22.69 1.96
N TRP A 179 -5.66 -23.73 1.73
CA TRP A 179 -6.06 -24.86 0.87
C TRP A 179 -7.22 -25.67 1.45
N TYR A 180 -7.25 -25.85 2.77
CA TYR A 180 -8.41 -26.43 3.44
C TYR A 180 -9.67 -25.59 3.20
N GLN A 181 -9.56 -24.25 3.30
CA GLN A 181 -10.67 -23.34 3.02
C GLN A 181 -11.11 -23.36 1.55
N ILE A 182 -10.17 -23.41 0.60
CA ILE A 182 -10.43 -23.50 -0.83
C ILE A 182 -11.24 -24.77 -1.14
N ILE A 183 -10.75 -25.94 -0.70
CA ILE A 183 -11.41 -27.24 -0.90
C ILE A 183 -12.81 -27.22 -0.30
N LYS A 184 -12.97 -26.74 0.93
CA LYS A 184 -14.28 -26.63 1.59
C LYS A 184 -15.26 -25.77 0.78
N ARG A 185 -14.80 -24.64 0.24
CA ARG A 185 -15.63 -23.75 -0.59
C ARG A 185 -15.98 -24.37 -1.94
N LEU A 186 -15.03 -25.00 -2.63
CA LEU A 186 -15.27 -25.64 -3.92
C LEU A 186 -16.19 -26.85 -3.81
N LYS A 187 -16.00 -27.68 -2.77
CA LYS A 187 -16.91 -28.79 -2.47
C LYS A 187 -18.34 -28.30 -2.25
N LYS A 188 -18.54 -27.22 -1.48
CA LYS A 188 -19.86 -26.61 -1.28
C LYS A 188 -20.48 -26.07 -2.59
N ARG A 189 -19.64 -25.68 -3.55
CA ARG A 189 -20.06 -25.15 -4.86
C ARG A 189 -20.26 -26.24 -5.93
N GLY A 190 -19.97 -27.51 -5.62
CA GLY A 190 -19.95 -28.58 -6.61
C GLY A 190 -18.92 -28.34 -7.72
N LYS A 191 -17.78 -27.71 -7.39
CA LYS A 191 -16.72 -27.33 -8.34
C LYS A 191 -15.33 -27.86 -7.93
N LEU A 192 -15.28 -29.04 -7.33
CA LEU A 192 -14.04 -29.58 -6.78
C LEU A 192 -13.09 -30.09 -7.87
N GLU A 193 -13.65 -30.56 -8.98
CA GLU A 193 -12.96 -31.03 -10.18
C GLU A 193 -12.01 -29.98 -10.78
N LYS A 194 -12.30 -28.68 -10.59
CA LYS A 194 -11.40 -27.59 -10.99
C LYS A 194 -10.02 -27.63 -10.36
N LEU A 195 -9.85 -28.31 -9.22
CA LEU A 195 -8.53 -28.49 -8.60
C LEU A 195 -7.66 -29.54 -9.30
N MET A 196 -8.23 -30.31 -10.25
CA MET A 196 -7.47 -31.25 -11.06
C MET A 196 -6.71 -30.56 -12.20
N GLU A 197 -7.09 -29.33 -12.54
CA GLU A 197 -6.37 -28.48 -13.49
C GLU A 197 -5.06 -28.00 -12.84
N ILE A 198 -3.94 -28.25 -13.50
CA ILE A 198 -2.62 -27.80 -13.05
C ILE A 198 -2.36 -26.41 -13.61
N TRP A 199 -2.11 -25.44 -12.72
CA TRP A 199 -1.59 -24.14 -13.12
C TRP A 199 -0.10 -24.26 -13.41
N GLU A 200 0.35 -23.70 -14.52
CA GLU A 200 1.79 -23.65 -14.84
C GLU A 200 2.57 -22.81 -13.81
N ALA A 201 3.90 -22.89 -13.83
CA ALA A 201 4.69 -22.04 -12.96
C ALA A 201 4.40 -20.55 -13.24
N LYS A 202 4.15 -19.77 -12.18
CA LYS A 202 3.94 -18.32 -12.33
C LYS A 202 5.19 -17.65 -12.87
N ASP A 203 4.98 -16.68 -13.77
CA ASP A 203 6.05 -15.78 -14.18
C ASP A 203 6.29 -14.71 -13.11
N TRP A 204 7.32 -14.95 -12.30
CA TRP A 204 7.73 -14.05 -11.23
C TRP A 204 8.58 -12.87 -11.71
N ARG A 205 9.02 -12.81 -12.98
CA ARG A 205 9.71 -11.62 -13.52
C ARG A 205 8.83 -10.39 -13.43
N SER A 206 7.52 -10.59 -13.58
CA SER A 206 6.54 -9.54 -13.34
C SER A 206 6.56 -8.98 -11.92
N LEU A 207 7.07 -9.69 -10.91
CA LEU A 207 7.23 -9.22 -9.54
C LEU A 207 8.67 -8.77 -9.22
N TYR A 208 9.66 -9.24 -9.98
CA TYR A 208 11.08 -9.03 -9.75
C TYR A 208 11.83 -8.56 -11.01
N GLY A 209 12.52 -7.41 -10.93
CA GLY A 209 13.85 -7.27 -11.53
C GLY A 209 14.02 -6.95 -13.03
N GLU A 210 13.17 -6.14 -13.67
CA GLU A 210 13.44 -5.60 -15.02
C GLU A 210 13.27 -4.05 -15.11
N GLY A 211 13.24 -3.36 -13.96
CA GLY A 211 12.95 -1.92 -13.90
C GLY A 211 11.46 -1.60 -13.73
N ILE A 212 11.02 -0.42 -14.19
CA ILE A 212 9.64 0.04 -14.04
C ILE A 212 8.73 -0.73 -14.99
N ARG A 213 7.66 -1.34 -14.44
CA ARG A 213 6.61 -2.00 -15.23
C ARG A 213 5.64 -0.96 -15.77
N GLU A 214 5.34 -1.02 -17.06
CA GLU A 214 4.37 -0.14 -17.71
C GLU A 214 3.20 -0.96 -18.27
N LEU A 215 1.96 -0.49 -18.04
CA LEU A 215 0.76 -1.00 -18.68
C LEU A 215 0.20 0.08 -19.60
N ARG A 216 0.21 -0.16 -20.91
CA ARG A 216 -0.41 0.69 -21.92
C ARG A 216 -1.63 -0.01 -22.49
N GLU A 217 -2.81 0.37 -22.02
CA GLU A 217 -4.06 -0.06 -22.67
C GLU A 217 -4.39 0.97 -23.76
N GLY A 218 -4.45 0.50 -25.01
CA GLY A 218 -4.79 1.35 -26.14
C GLY A 218 -6.17 1.97 -25.93
N LEU A 219 -6.21 3.27 -25.64
CA LEU A 219 -7.40 4.07 -25.82
C LEU A 219 -7.77 3.96 -27.31
N ARG A 220 -8.73 3.10 -27.65
CA ARG A 220 -9.48 3.24 -28.91
C ARG A 220 -10.30 4.52 -28.77
N VAL A 221 -9.64 5.67 -28.93
CA VAL A 221 -10.30 6.91 -29.29
C VAL A 221 -10.85 6.62 -30.67
N GLY A 222 -12.16 6.35 -30.75
CA GLY A 222 -12.83 6.16 -32.03
C GLY A 222 -12.47 7.33 -32.92
N ASN A 223 -11.96 7.03 -34.12
CA ASN A 223 -11.89 7.99 -35.20
C ASN A 223 -13.28 8.62 -35.32
N LYS A 224 -13.39 9.89 -34.89
CA LYS A 224 -14.43 10.76 -35.40
C LYS A 224 -13.99 11.08 -36.83
N ASN A 225 -14.49 10.30 -37.78
CA ASN A 225 -14.63 10.75 -39.16
C ASN A 225 -15.62 11.91 -39.19
#